data_AF-A0A2S9FMJ0-F1
#
_entry.id   AF-A0A2S9FMJ0-F1
#
_cell.length_a   1.000
_cell.length_b   1.000
_cell.length_c   1.000
_cell.angle_alpha   90.00
_cell.angle_beta   90.00
_cell.angle_gamma   90.00
#
_symmetry.space_group_name_H-M   'P 1'
#
loop_
_entity.id
_entity.type
_entity.pdbx_description
1 polymer ?
#
loop_
_entity_poly.entity_id
_entity_poly.type
_entity_poly.pdbx_seq_one_letter_code
_entity_poly.pdbx_strand_id
1 'polypeptide(L)'
;GPFWIEGAEPGDTLAVHLVDLTPARTWGASTLIPFFGGLTSVPASPTLQDALPERTYIYEYDSAAKTLAFSAQGSNFSLALPANPMLGTVGVAPARREVRTSLVPDVFGGNMDTPEMAAGATCYLRVNVPGALFSLGDG
;
A
#
# COMPACT_ATOMS: atom_id res chain seq x y z
N GLY A 1 -4.48 -13.42 -0.16
CA GLY A 1 -3.51 -14.52 -0.34
C GLY A 1 -3.22 -15.21 0.98
N PRO A 2 -2.18 -16.07 1.04
CA PRO A 2 -1.27 -16.31 -0.07
C PRO A 2 -1.93 -17.13 -1.20
N PHE A 3 -1.63 -16.74 -2.43
CA PHE A 3 -1.94 -17.49 -3.65
C PHE A 3 -0.77 -18.41 -3.96
N TRP A 4 -1.05 -19.67 -4.24
CA TRP A 4 -0.07 -20.64 -4.71
C TRP A 4 0.03 -20.58 -6.23
N ILE A 5 1.23 -20.37 -6.76
CA ILE A 5 1.50 -20.35 -8.19
C ILE A 5 2.09 -21.69 -8.61
N GLU A 6 1.31 -22.51 -9.33
CA GLU A 6 1.75 -23.82 -9.79
C GLU A 6 3.02 -23.72 -10.65
N GLY A 7 4.00 -24.58 -10.35
CA GLY A 7 5.27 -24.63 -11.07
C GLY A 7 6.29 -23.55 -10.71
N ALA A 8 5.96 -22.57 -9.87
CA ALA A 8 6.92 -21.55 -9.45
C ALA A 8 7.95 -22.12 -8.45
N GLU A 9 9.23 -21.98 -8.76
CA GLU A 9 10.34 -22.46 -7.94
C GLU A 9 11.31 -21.33 -7.55
N PRO A 10 12.07 -21.46 -6.44
CA PRO A 10 13.06 -20.46 -6.05
C PRO A 10 14.07 -20.16 -7.17
N GLY A 11 14.19 -18.89 -7.56
CA GLY A 11 15.02 -18.45 -8.68
C GLY A 11 14.22 -17.96 -9.89
N ASP A 12 12.94 -18.35 -9.99
CA ASP A 12 12.03 -17.82 -11.00
C ASP A 12 11.66 -16.36 -10.73
N THR A 13 10.97 -15.75 -11.70
CA THR A 13 10.36 -14.42 -11.56
C THR A 13 8.86 -14.53 -11.77
N LEU A 14 8.10 -14.08 -10.78
CA LEU A 14 6.66 -13.88 -10.90
C LEU A 14 6.40 -12.50 -11.51
N ALA A 15 5.74 -12.47 -12.67
CA ALA A 15 5.23 -11.25 -13.28
C ALA A 15 3.75 -11.05 -12.93
N VAL A 16 3.43 -9.98 -12.21
CA VAL A 16 2.07 -9.61 -11.82
C VAL A 16 1.64 -8.41 -12.64
N HIS A 17 0.81 -8.63 -13.65
CA HIS A 17 0.22 -7.56 -14.45
C HIS A 17 -1.12 -7.12 -13.86
N LEU A 18 -1.22 -5.84 -13.47
CA LEU A 18 -2.44 -5.26 -12.91
C LEU A 18 -3.37 -4.84 -14.06
N VAL A 19 -4.43 -5.59 -14.29
CA VAL A 19 -5.35 -5.31 -15.43
C VAL A 19 -6.25 -4.12 -15.14
N ASP A 20 -6.87 -4.10 -13.97
CA ASP A 20 -7.79 -3.05 -13.53
C ASP A 20 -7.77 -2.94 -12.00
N LEU A 21 -8.06 -1.75 -11.48
CA LEU A 21 -8.24 -1.46 -10.06
C LEU A 21 -9.44 -0.55 -9.88
N THR A 22 -10.50 -1.10 -9.29
CA THR A 22 -11.71 -0.36 -8.94
C THR A 22 -11.82 -0.28 -7.42
N PRO A 23 -11.90 0.93 -6.83
CA PRO A 23 -12.15 1.07 -5.39
C PRO A 23 -13.38 0.29 -4.95
N ALA A 24 -13.24 -0.55 -3.93
CA ALA A 24 -14.33 -1.39 -3.45
C ALA A 24 -15.37 -0.61 -2.62
N ARG A 25 -15.06 0.63 -2.24
CA ARG A 25 -15.86 1.48 -1.37
C ARG A 25 -16.05 2.85 -1.99
N THR A 26 -17.11 3.53 -1.57
CA THR A 26 -17.37 4.93 -1.91
C THR A 26 -16.63 5.90 -1.01
N TRP A 27 -15.66 5.42 -0.22
CA TRP A 27 -14.85 6.26 0.66
C TRP A 27 -13.49 5.61 0.94
N GLY A 28 -12.50 6.44 1.26
CA GLY A 28 -11.19 6.06 1.77
C GLY A 28 -10.83 6.84 3.02
N ALA A 29 -9.74 6.47 3.68
CA ALA A 29 -9.29 7.15 4.89
C ALA A 29 -7.78 7.36 4.89
N SER A 30 -7.34 8.42 5.56
CA SER A 30 -5.94 8.62 5.96
C SER A 30 -5.92 9.02 7.43
N THR A 31 -4.82 8.72 8.12
CA THR A 31 -4.69 9.01 9.54
C THR A 31 -3.29 9.51 9.89
N LEU A 32 -3.23 10.40 10.86
CA LEU A 32 -2.00 10.78 11.56
C LEU A 32 -1.88 9.88 12.79
N ILE A 33 -1.22 8.74 12.63
CA ILE A 33 -0.96 7.81 13.73
C ILE A 33 0.17 8.39 14.60
N PRO A 34 0.02 8.47 15.92
CA PRO A 34 1.08 8.92 16.81
C PRO A 34 2.37 8.14 16.60
N PHE A 35 3.47 8.88 16.43
CA PHE A 35 4.81 8.34 16.18
C PHE A 35 4.98 7.51 14.90
N PHE A 36 4.18 7.79 13.87
CA PHE A 36 4.28 7.16 12.55
C PHE A 36 4.09 8.20 11.42
N GLY A 37 5.05 8.25 10.49
CA GLY A 37 5.04 9.18 9.35
C GLY A 37 6.35 9.94 9.19
N GLY A 38 6.54 10.60 8.03
CA GLY A 38 7.80 11.25 7.68
C GLY A 38 8.11 12.57 8.39
N LEU A 39 7.12 13.20 9.03
CA LEU A 39 7.23 14.52 9.68
C LEU A 39 6.96 14.46 11.20
N THR A 40 7.21 13.31 11.83
CA THR A 40 7.05 13.11 13.27
C THR A 40 8.20 12.28 13.83
N SER A 41 8.34 12.26 15.16
CA SER A 41 9.24 11.31 15.83
C SER A 41 8.76 9.90 15.53
N VAL A 42 9.65 8.96 15.22
CA VAL A 42 9.28 7.54 15.04
C VAL A 42 10.22 6.66 15.84
N PRO A 43 9.85 5.43 16.24
CA PRO A 43 10.73 4.56 17.02
C PRO A 43 12.10 4.32 16.38
N ALA A 44 12.18 4.31 15.05
CA ALA A 44 13.43 4.13 14.29
C ALA A 44 14.29 5.41 14.21
N SER A 45 13.74 6.58 14.54
CA SER A 45 14.43 7.87 14.53
C SER A 45 13.85 8.75 15.65
N PRO A 46 14.13 8.38 16.91
CA PRO A 46 13.44 8.96 18.05
C PRO A 46 13.95 10.37 18.34
N THR A 47 13.02 11.23 18.71
CA THR A 47 13.26 12.58 19.21
C THR A 47 12.34 12.85 20.40
N LEU A 48 12.54 13.97 21.12
CA LEU A 48 11.90 14.21 22.42
C LEU A 48 10.57 14.98 22.36
N GLN A 49 10.16 15.49 21.19
CA GLN A 49 8.89 16.19 21.07
C GLN A 49 7.69 15.24 21.16
N ASP A 50 6.55 15.80 21.55
CA ASP A 50 5.27 15.10 21.51
C ASP A 50 4.92 14.66 20.08
N ALA A 51 4.10 13.60 19.97
CA ALA A 51 3.55 13.18 18.69
C ALA A 51 2.69 14.28 18.05
N LEU A 52 2.54 14.23 16.73
CA LEU A 52 1.52 15.04 16.07
C LEU A 52 0.13 14.68 16.64
N PRO A 53 -0.79 15.65 16.78
CA PRO A 53 -2.15 15.35 17.18
C PRO A 53 -2.77 14.29 16.28
N GLU A 54 -3.33 13.25 16.88
CA GLU A 54 -4.01 12.20 16.14
C GLU A 54 -5.22 12.76 15.37
N ARG A 55 -5.32 12.42 14.08
CA ARG A 55 -6.40 12.87 13.20
C ARG A 55 -6.73 11.79 12.19
N THR A 56 -8.00 11.68 11.83
CA THR A 56 -8.46 10.85 10.72
C THR A 56 -9.19 11.71 9.70
N TYR A 57 -8.86 11.55 8.43
CA TYR A 57 -9.56 12.16 7.30
C TYR A 57 -10.33 11.08 6.56
N ILE A 58 -11.61 11.35 6.27
CA ILE A 58 -12.44 10.50 5.42
C ILE A 58 -12.61 11.22 4.09
N TYR A 59 -12.37 10.50 3.01
CA TYR A 59 -12.46 11.00 1.63
C TYR A 59 -13.62 10.29 0.96
N GLU A 60 -14.64 11.03 0.54
CA GLU A 60 -15.72 10.45 -0.27
C GLU A 60 -15.22 10.24 -1.71
N TYR A 61 -15.44 9.05 -2.24
CA TYR A 61 -15.09 8.67 -3.60
C TYR A 61 -16.31 8.72 -4.51
N ASP A 62 -16.24 9.58 -5.52
CA ASP A 62 -17.20 9.65 -6.62
C ASP A 62 -16.67 8.78 -7.78
N SER A 63 -17.32 7.65 -8.03
CA SER A 63 -16.95 6.72 -9.11
C SER A 63 -17.30 7.23 -10.50
N ALA A 64 -18.31 8.11 -10.63
CA ALA A 64 -18.69 8.69 -11.91
C ALA A 64 -17.69 9.78 -12.33
N ALA A 65 -17.30 10.65 -11.40
CA ALA A 65 -16.30 11.68 -11.64
C ALA A 65 -14.85 11.18 -11.51
N LYS A 66 -14.64 10.02 -10.89
CA LYS A 66 -13.33 9.45 -10.51
C LYS A 66 -12.52 10.42 -9.63
N THR A 67 -13.16 10.96 -8.59
CA THR A 67 -12.55 11.94 -7.69
C THR A 67 -12.72 11.58 -6.22
N LEU A 68 -11.79 12.03 -5.39
CA LEU A 68 -11.85 12.00 -3.93
C LEU A 68 -12.13 13.40 -3.38
N ALA A 69 -13.15 13.55 -2.54
CA ALA A 69 -13.44 14.81 -1.87
C ALA A 69 -12.54 14.99 -0.65
N PHE A 70 -11.73 16.05 -0.64
CA PHE A 70 -10.93 16.48 0.50
C PHE A 70 -11.58 17.69 1.16
N SER A 71 -11.68 17.66 2.50
CA SER A 71 -12.07 18.79 3.32
C SER A 71 -11.04 18.99 4.43
N ALA A 72 -10.48 20.19 4.54
CA ALA A 72 -9.45 20.48 5.53
C ALA A 72 -10.03 20.56 6.95
N GLN A 73 -9.34 19.93 7.89
CA GLN A 73 -9.67 20.07 9.32
C GLN A 73 -8.92 21.29 9.89
N GLY A 74 -9.59 22.44 9.89
CA GLY A 74 -9.07 23.71 10.42
C GLY A 74 -9.31 24.94 9.54
N SER A 75 -9.96 24.79 8.39
CA SER A 75 -10.39 25.88 7.53
C SER A 75 -11.60 25.46 6.68
N ASN A 76 -12.15 26.37 5.88
CA ASN A 76 -13.22 26.06 4.93
C ASN A 76 -12.69 25.57 3.57
N PHE A 77 -11.42 25.18 3.49
CA PHE A 77 -10.81 24.71 2.24
C PHE A 77 -11.31 23.30 1.91
N SER A 78 -11.75 23.12 0.67
CA SER A 78 -12.13 21.82 0.12
C SER A 78 -11.72 21.70 -1.34
N LEU A 79 -11.48 20.47 -1.80
CA LEU A 79 -11.04 20.19 -3.16
C LEU A 79 -11.50 18.79 -3.59
N ALA A 80 -11.89 18.65 -4.86
CA ALA A 80 -12.03 17.34 -5.50
C ALA A 80 -10.68 16.96 -6.14
N LEU A 81 -10.08 15.88 -5.67
CA LEU A 81 -8.80 15.36 -6.16
C LEU A 81 -9.06 14.25 -7.17
N PRO A 82 -8.30 14.13 -8.27
CA PRO A 82 -8.39 12.97 -9.14
C PRO A 82 -8.01 11.70 -8.37
N ALA A 83 -8.81 10.64 -8.50
CA ALA A 83 -8.49 9.35 -7.91
C ALA A 83 -7.43 8.63 -8.74
N ASN A 84 -6.41 8.09 -8.08
CA ASN A 84 -5.39 7.23 -8.68
C ASN A 84 -5.24 5.94 -7.86
N PRO A 85 -6.13 4.94 -8.05
CA PRO A 85 -6.08 3.69 -7.30
C PRO A 85 -4.77 2.93 -7.52
N MET A 86 -4.19 2.43 -6.43
CA MET A 86 -2.97 1.63 -6.42
C MET A 86 -3.05 0.54 -5.34
N LEU A 87 -2.10 -0.39 -5.34
CA LEU A 87 -1.89 -1.33 -4.24
C LEU A 87 -0.60 -0.97 -3.48
N GLY A 88 -0.70 -0.65 -2.19
CA GLY A 88 0.44 -0.33 -1.34
C GLY A 88 1.31 -1.56 -1.05
N THR A 89 0.67 -2.71 -0.80
CA THR A 89 1.36 -3.97 -0.51
C THR A 89 1.20 -4.99 -1.64
N VAL A 90 2.31 -5.36 -2.28
CA VAL A 90 2.36 -6.43 -3.29
C VAL A 90 3.65 -7.23 -3.09
N GLY A 91 3.56 -8.54 -2.88
CA GLY A 91 4.76 -9.32 -2.56
C GLY A 91 4.58 -10.82 -2.59
N VAL A 92 5.71 -11.52 -2.55
CA VAL A 92 5.81 -12.99 -2.39
C VAL A 92 6.34 -13.32 -1.00
N ALA A 93 6.30 -14.59 -0.59
CA ALA A 93 6.91 -14.97 0.68
C ALA A 93 8.43 -14.66 0.69
N PRO A 94 8.97 -14.16 1.80
CA PRO A 94 10.40 -13.97 1.99
C PRO A 94 11.18 -15.30 1.86
N ALA A 95 12.45 -15.19 1.47
CA ALA A 95 13.36 -16.32 1.47
C ALA A 95 13.61 -16.85 2.90
N ARG A 96 14.17 -18.07 3.00
CA ARG A 96 14.60 -18.67 4.27
C ARG A 96 13.50 -18.82 5.32
N ARG A 97 12.22 -18.87 4.89
CA ARG A 97 11.04 -18.97 5.76
C ARG A 97 10.93 -17.85 6.77
N GLU A 98 11.49 -16.69 6.44
CA GLU A 98 11.32 -15.51 7.28
C GLU A 98 9.85 -15.06 7.29
N VAL A 99 9.41 -14.57 8.45
CA VAL A 99 8.10 -13.95 8.62
C VAL A 99 8.32 -12.46 8.80
N ARG A 100 7.78 -11.66 7.88
CA ARG A 100 7.84 -10.20 7.92
C ARG A 100 6.45 -9.64 8.14
N THR A 101 6.39 -8.54 8.88
CA THR A 101 5.16 -7.73 8.97
C THR A 101 4.79 -7.19 7.59
N SER A 102 3.49 -7.03 7.34
CA SER A 102 2.97 -6.43 6.11
C SER A 102 3.32 -4.96 5.97
N LEU A 103 3.93 -4.31 6.97
CA LEU A 103 4.35 -2.91 6.95
C LEU A 103 5.75 -2.70 6.36
N VAL A 104 6.49 -3.78 6.08
CA VAL A 104 7.89 -3.70 5.65
C VAL A 104 8.00 -4.03 4.17
N PRO A 105 8.57 -3.14 3.35
CA PRO A 105 9.08 -3.49 2.04
C PRO A 105 10.48 -4.11 2.13
N ASP A 106 10.79 -5.02 1.21
CA ASP A 106 12.15 -5.53 0.99
C ASP A 106 12.23 -6.21 -0.40
N VAL A 107 13.27 -7.01 -0.65
CA VAL A 107 13.49 -7.77 -1.90
C VAL A 107 12.34 -8.72 -2.29
N PHE A 108 11.40 -9.00 -1.39
CA PHE A 108 10.20 -9.81 -1.66
C PHE A 108 8.98 -8.98 -2.11
N GLY A 109 9.14 -7.66 -2.28
CA GLY A 109 8.06 -6.70 -2.43
C GLY A 109 7.60 -6.22 -1.06
N GLY A 110 6.34 -6.45 -0.70
CA GLY A 110 5.77 -6.02 0.57
C GLY A 110 5.20 -4.61 0.47
N ASN A 111 5.31 -3.83 1.55
CA ASN A 111 4.72 -2.48 1.67
C ASN A 111 5.53 -1.41 0.92
N MET A 112 5.52 -1.48 -0.41
CA MET A 112 6.32 -0.60 -1.25
C MET A 112 5.75 0.81 -1.35
N ASP A 113 4.42 0.96 -1.23
CA ASP A 113 3.71 2.24 -1.33
C ASP A 113 4.10 3.07 -2.57
N THR A 114 4.32 2.38 -3.68
CA THR A 114 4.73 2.99 -4.95
C THR A 114 3.48 3.36 -5.76
N PRO A 115 3.26 4.64 -6.11
CA PRO A 115 2.06 5.07 -6.84
C PRO A 115 1.93 4.48 -8.25
N GLU A 116 3.00 3.87 -8.76
CA GLU A 116 3.07 3.14 -10.02
C GLU A 116 2.46 1.74 -9.94
N MET A 117 2.12 1.23 -8.74
CA MET A 117 1.43 -0.05 -8.56
C MET A 117 -0.06 0.06 -8.89
N ALA A 118 -0.35 0.58 -10.08
CA ALA A 118 -1.67 0.90 -10.60
C ALA A 118 -2.00 0.04 -11.83
N ALA A 119 -3.25 0.12 -12.30
CA ALA A 119 -3.68 -0.60 -13.50
C ALA A 119 -2.78 -0.26 -14.71
N GLY A 120 -2.42 -1.29 -15.48
CA GLY A 120 -1.48 -1.24 -16.61
C GLY A 120 -0.04 -1.57 -16.23
N ALA A 121 0.35 -1.50 -14.95
CA ALA A 121 1.69 -1.84 -14.52
C ALA A 121 1.94 -3.36 -14.46
N THR A 122 3.20 -3.74 -14.61
CA THR A 122 3.66 -5.12 -14.36
C THR A 122 4.76 -5.11 -13.30
N CYS A 123 4.48 -5.73 -12.16
CA CYS A 123 5.44 -5.92 -11.07
C CYS A 123 6.17 -7.26 -11.26
N TYR A 124 7.50 -7.25 -11.15
CA TYR A 124 8.33 -8.45 -11.24
C TYR A 124 8.93 -8.77 -9.87
N LEU A 125 8.57 -9.93 -9.33
CA LEU A 125 9.00 -10.39 -8.01
C LEU A 125 9.80 -11.67 -8.14
N ARG A 126 10.96 -11.74 -7.48
CA ARG A 126 11.74 -12.97 -7.44
C ARG A 126 11.02 -14.01 -6.59
N VAL A 127 10.79 -15.20 -7.14
CA VAL A 127 10.27 -16.34 -6.39
C VAL A 127 11.34 -16.83 -5.41
N ASN A 128 11.00 -16.84 -4.12
CA ASN A 128 11.94 -17.19 -3.04
C ASN A 128 11.66 -18.56 -2.42
N VAL A 129 10.44 -19.06 -2.57
CA VAL A 129 9.95 -20.35 -2.04
C VAL A 129 9.08 -21.03 -3.09
N PRO A 130 8.93 -22.37 -3.05
CA PRO A 130 8.00 -23.07 -3.93
C PRO A 130 6.59 -22.47 -3.87
N GLY A 131 5.99 -22.29 -5.04
CA GLY A 131 4.66 -21.70 -5.19
C GLY A 131 4.59 -20.18 -5.02
N ALA A 132 5.72 -19.50 -4.79
CA ALA A 132 5.88 -18.07 -4.50
C ALA A 132 5.17 -17.55 -3.24
N LEU A 133 3.98 -18.05 -2.92
CA LEU A 133 3.09 -17.59 -1.84
C LEU A 133 2.77 -16.10 -1.98
N PHE A 134 2.26 -15.73 -3.15
CA PHE A 134 1.97 -14.36 -3.54
C PHE A 134 0.82 -13.75 -2.73
N SER A 135 0.94 -12.50 -2.30
CA SER A 135 -0.10 -11.72 -1.62
C SER A 135 -0.10 -10.27 -2.06
N LEU A 136 -1.27 -9.64 -2.00
CA LEU A 136 -1.47 -8.23 -2.29
C LEU A 136 -2.55 -7.65 -1.36
N GLY A 137 -2.55 -6.34 -1.19
CA GLY A 137 -3.52 -5.60 -0.39
C GLY A 137 -3.17 -4.12 -0.30
N ASP A 138 -3.81 -3.45 0.65
CA ASP A 138 -3.65 -2.01 0.90
C ASP A 138 -4.00 -1.14 -0.32
N GLY A 139 -5.24 -1.25 -0.79
CA GLY A 139 -5.80 -0.47 -1.90
C GLY A 139 -7.25 -0.08 -1.65
#